data_AF-A0A146JVQ6-F1
#
_entry.id   AF-A0A146JVQ6-F1
#
_cell.length_a   1.000
_cell.length_b   1.000
_cell.length_c   1.000
_cell.angle_alpha   90.00
_cell.angle_beta   90.00
_cell.angle_gamma   90.00
#
_symmetry.space_group_name_H-M   'P 1'
#
loop_
_entity.id
_entity.type
_entity.pdbx_description
1 polymer ?
#
loop_
_entity_poly.entity_id
_entity_poly.type
_entity_poly.pdbx_seq_one_letter_code
_entity_poly.pdbx_strand_id
1 'polypeptide(L)'
;MRAGGWCIHSKHLSANMTRPFHLTNKSTRYFYKMCNIVYLTGFPNFWTEDLGYSETFVKYYKYFTKLVTSILYVFIVTEWAAFFTQHNMTPKQSSDSILFNYSHPLLTSYRPIMIYHQDKFRELIFNLCVKLKEVFNDEKMEQEMIKKSKMCVASFTTICSMSLIFYGFEGIYQVLMSDATFTTV
;
A
#
# COMPACT_ATOMS: atom_id res chain seq x y z
N MET A 1 35.95 14.85 18.31
CA MET A 1 36.49 13.47 18.17
C MET A 1 35.29 12.53 18.16
N ARG A 2 34.93 11.72 17.16
CA ARG A 2 35.49 11.26 15.89
C ARG A 2 34.41 11.36 14.81
N ALA A 3 34.86 11.69 13.60
CA ALA A 3 34.09 11.75 12.36
C ALA A 3 33.83 10.36 11.76
N GLY A 4 32.81 10.29 10.90
CA GLY A 4 32.89 9.67 9.57
C GLY A 4 33.10 8.15 9.50
N GLY A 5 31.99 7.39 9.48
CA GLY A 5 32.06 5.94 9.19
C GLY A 5 30.96 5.36 8.29
N TRP A 6 29.80 6.02 8.14
CA TRP A 6 28.63 5.37 7.53
C TRP A 6 28.28 5.85 6.11
N CYS A 7 29.13 6.66 5.48
CA CYS A 7 28.86 7.21 4.14
C CYS A 7 29.64 6.53 3.00
N ILE A 8 30.44 5.49 3.29
CA ILE A 8 31.36 4.89 2.29
C ILE A 8 30.79 3.59 1.70
N HIS A 9 29.93 2.85 2.40
CA HIS A 9 29.39 1.59 1.87
C HIS A 9 28.22 1.77 0.87
N SER A 10 27.53 2.92 0.92
CA SER A 10 26.48 3.27 -0.05
C SER A 10 27.04 3.79 -1.38
N LYS A 11 28.26 4.33 -1.39
CA LYS A 11 28.84 4.97 -2.58
C LYS A 11 29.42 3.97 -3.59
N HIS A 12 29.78 2.76 -3.16
CA HIS A 12 30.34 1.75 -4.06
C HIS A 12 29.30 1.10 -4.99
N LEU A 13 28.01 1.18 -4.67
CA LEU A 13 26.92 0.78 -5.57
C LEU A 13 26.57 1.84 -6.62
N SER A 14 27.09 3.07 -6.47
CA SER A 14 26.70 4.22 -7.30
C SER A 14 27.61 4.48 -8.52
N ALA A 15 28.74 3.76 -8.68
CA ALA A 15 29.79 4.17 -9.61
C ALA A 15 29.77 3.50 -11.01
N ASN A 16 28.88 2.54 -11.28
CA ASN A 16 28.88 1.78 -12.55
C ASN A 16 27.51 1.67 -13.25
N MET A 17 26.60 2.63 -13.05
CA MET A 17 25.22 2.51 -13.54
C MET A 17 24.91 3.55 -14.64
N THR A 18 25.41 3.32 -15.85
CA THR A 18 25.25 4.20 -17.02
C THR A 18 23.93 4.04 -17.79
N ARG A 19 22.93 3.32 -17.26
CA ARG A 19 21.55 3.34 -17.78
C ARG A 19 20.55 3.27 -16.63
N PRO A 20 19.42 4.02 -16.67
CA PRO A 20 18.36 3.84 -15.69
C PRO A 20 17.83 2.40 -15.77
N PHE A 21 17.78 1.70 -14.64
CA PHE A 21 17.47 0.26 -14.61
C PHE A 21 16.08 -0.05 -15.17
N HIS A 22 15.16 0.90 -15.09
CA HIS A 22 13.78 0.76 -15.56
C HIS A 22 13.61 0.67 -17.09
N LEU A 23 14.66 0.94 -17.88
CA LEU A 23 14.61 0.93 -19.35
C LEU A 23 15.11 -0.35 -20.01
N THR A 24 15.70 -1.29 -19.25
CA THR A 24 16.38 -2.45 -19.86
C THR A 24 15.50 -3.67 -20.04
N ASN A 25 14.38 -3.80 -19.31
CA ASN A 25 13.61 -5.06 -19.30
C ASN A 25 12.09 -4.92 -19.06
N LYS A 26 11.29 -5.85 -19.62
CA LYS A 26 9.83 -5.90 -19.53
C LYS A 26 9.33 -6.03 -18.08
N SER A 27 9.92 -6.92 -17.27
CA SER A 27 9.57 -7.05 -15.85
C SER A 27 9.91 -5.79 -15.05
N THR A 28 11.11 -5.26 -15.22
CA THR A 28 11.55 -4.06 -14.50
C THR A 28 10.63 -2.87 -14.80
N ARG A 29 10.19 -2.72 -16.05
CA ARG A 29 9.20 -1.71 -16.43
C ARG A 29 7.82 -1.94 -15.81
N TYR A 30 7.39 -3.20 -15.71
CA TYR A 30 6.13 -3.55 -15.05
C TYR A 30 6.18 -3.25 -13.55
N PHE A 31 7.20 -3.72 -12.85
CA PHE A 31 7.37 -3.48 -11.41
C PHE A 31 7.61 -2.00 -11.10
N TYR A 32 8.30 -1.25 -11.97
CA TYR A 32 8.40 0.20 -11.85
C TYR A 32 7.02 0.87 -11.86
N LYS A 33 6.17 0.53 -12.85
CA LYS A 33 4.79 1.05 -12.91
C LYS A 33 3.96 0.65 -11.69
N MET A 34 4.12 -0.58 -11.21
CA MET A 34 3.43 -1.07 -10.01
C MET A 34 3.88 -0.31 -8.75
N CYS A 35 5.18 -0.11 -8.55
CA CYS A 35 5.71 0.70 -7.45
C CYS A 35 5.22 2.13 -7.52
N ASN A 36 5.06 2.68 -8.74
CA ASN A 36 4.51 4.00 -8.94
C ASN A 36 3.04 4.11 -8.51
N ILE A 37 2.22 3.12 -8.90
CA ILE A 37 0.81 3.05 -8.46
C ILE A 37 0.74 2.89 -6.94
N VAL A 38 1.55 2.02 -6.35
CA VAL A 38 1.60 1.78 -4.90
C VAL A 38 2.05 3.03 -4.14
N TYR A 39 2.97 3.81 -4.70
CA TYR A 39 3.36 5.08 -4.13
C TYR A 39 2.20 6.08 -4.12
N LEU A 40 1.43 6.17 -5.22
CA LEU A 40 0.24 7.01 -5.34
C LEU A 40 -0.93 6.57 -4.44
N THR A 41 -0.96 5.32 -3.98
CA THR A 41 -1.95 4.87 -2.99
C THR A 41 -1.55 5.15 -1.54
N GLY A 42 -0.37 5.75 -1.30
CA GLY A 42 0.04 6.28 0.01
C GLY A 42 1.12 5.44 0.72
N PHE A 43 1.68 4.45 0.04
CA PHE A 43 2.79 3.64 0.54
C PHE A 43 4.16 4.28 0.24
N PRO A 44 5.23 3.90 0.96
CA PRO A 44 6.57 4.45 0.72
C PRO A 44 7.12 4.01 -0.65
N ASN A 45 8.14 4.71 -1.13
CA ASN A 45 8.80 4.35 -2.39
C ASN A 45 9.64 3.07 -2.22
N PHE A 46 9.10 1.94 -2.68
CA PHE A 46 9.79 0.64 -2.68
C PHE A 46 10.76 0.47 -3.85
N TRP A 47 10.79 1.39 -4.83
CA TRP A 47 11.71 1.31 -5.95
C TRP A 47 13.11 1.80 -5.57
N THR A 48 14.15 1.26 -6.21
CA THR A 48 15.55 1.62 -5.95
C THR A 48 15.89 3.04 -6.40
N GLU A 49 15.25 3.51 -7.46
CA GLU A 49 15.39 4.85 -8.00
C GLU A 49 14.22 5.75 -7.55
N ASP A 50 14.41 7.07 -7.57
CA ASP A 50 13.32 8.02 -7.40
C ASP A 50 12.35 7.93 -8.60
N LEU A 51 11.05 7.92 -8.32
CA LEU A 51 9.96 7.68 -9.29
C LEU A 51 9.76 8.84 -10.31
N GLY A 52 10.72 9.76 -10.41
CA GLY A 52 10.68 10.91 -11.34
C GLY A 52 9.73 12.03 -10.93
N TYR A 53 9.22 12.03 -9.70
CA TYR A 53 8.39 13.12 -9.18
C TYR A 53 9.22 14.32 -8.75
N SER A 54 8.67 15.53 -8.92
CA SER A 54 9.27 16.76 -8.39
C SER A 54 9.40 16.70 -6.87
N GLU A 55 10.52 17.19 -6.32
CA GLU A 55 10.76 17.24 -4.87
C GLU A 55 9.64 17.95 -4.11
N THR A 56 9.08 19.00 -4.71
CA THR A 56 7.94 19.75 -4.17
C THR A 56 6.70 18.86 -4.04
N PHE A 57 6.38 18.10 -5.10
CA PHE A 57 5.25 17.16 -5.07
C PHE A 57 5.46 16.10 -3.99
N VAL A 58 6.65 15.48 -3.93
CA VAL A 58 6.98 14.45 -2.93
C VAL A 58 6.82 14.99 -1.50
N LYS A 59 7.23 16.25 -1.27
CA LYS A 59 7.08 16.90 0.04
C LYS A 59 5.62 17.09 0.42
N TYR A 60 4.80 17.70 -0.44
CA TYR A 60 3.37 17.89 -0.16
C TYR A 60 2.63 16.57 -0.02
N TYR A 61 2.95 15.60 -0.88
CA TYR A 61 2.36 14.28 -0.85
C TYR A 61 2.67 13.57 0.47
N LYS A 62 3.92 13.61 0.97
CA LYS A 62 4.26 13.08 2.30
C LYS A 62 3.44 13.70 3.43
N TYR A 63 3.23 15.02 3.41
CA TYR A 63 2.38 15.69 4.40
C TYR A 63 0.92 15.23 4.29
N PHE A 64 0.38 15.19 3.07
CA PHE A 64 -0.97 14.72 2.80
C PHE A 64 -1.18 13.28 3.30
N THR A 65 -0.29 12.35 2.96
CA THR A 65 -0.44 10.96 3.40
C THR A 65 -0.31 10.81 4.91
N LYS A 66 0.55 11.62 5.56
CA LYS A 66 0.66 11.64 7.03
C LYS A 66 -0.65 12.14 7.67
N LEU A 67 -1.24 13.19 7.11
CA LEU A 67 -2.54 13.73 7.56
C LEU A 67 -3.64 12.69 7.41
N VAL A 68 -3.79 12.07 6.24
CA VAL A 68 -4.79 11.02 6.00
C VAL A 68 -4.61 9.85 6.97
N THR A 69 -3.37 9.40 7.19
CA THR A 69 -3.09 8.33 8.16
C THR A 69 -3.46 8.74 9.58
N SER A 70 -3.20 9.98 9.98
CA SER A 70 -3.59 10.49 11.29
C SER A 70 -5.11 10.49 11.46
N ILE A 71 -5.86 10.88 10.43
CA ILE A 71 -7.32 10.85 10.43
C ILE A 71 -7.82 9.40 10.58
N LEU A 72 -7.23 8.44 9.86
CA LEU A 72 -7.60 7.03 9.98
C LEU A 72 -7.37 6.48 11.40
N TYR A 73 -6.27 6.87 12.06
CA TYR A 73 -6.06 6.48 13.47
C TYR A 73 -7.10 7.07 14.41
N VAL A 74 -7.54 8.32 14.18
CA VAL A 74 -8.64 8.91 14.95
C VAL A 74 -9.93 8.12 14.74
N PHE A 75 -10.24 7.73 13.49
CA PHE A 75 -11.40 6.89 13.19
C PHE A 75 -11.37 5.55 13.93
N ILE A 76 -10.23 4.86 13.95
CA ILE A 76 -10.07 3.59 14.68
C ILE A 76 -10.29 3.78 16.18
N VAL A 77 -9.75 4.85 16.76
CA VAL A 77 -9.96 5.15 18.18
C VAL A 77 -11.44 5.45 18.45
N THR A 78 -12.13 6.14 17.55
CA THR A 78 -13.57 6.38 17.68
C THR A 78 -14.40 5.11 17.52
N GLU A 79 -14.02 4.19 16.63
CA GLU A 79 -14.68 2.86 16.50
C GLU A 79 -14.55 2.06 17.80
N TRP A 80 -13.36 2.07 18.39
CA TRP A 80 -13.10 1.42 19.68
C TRP A 80 -13.89 2.09 20.80
N ALA A 81 -13.98 3.42 20.82
CA ALA A 81 -14.79 4.15 21.79
C ALA A 81 -16.30 3.88 21.60
N ALA A 82 -16.76 3.74 20.36
CA ALA A 82 -18.15 3.40 20.04
C ALA A 82 -18.52 2.01 20.59
N PHE A 83 -17.59 1.05 20.55
CA PHE A 83 -17.79 -0.27 21.12
C PHE A 83 -18.13 -0.24 22.63
N PHE A 84 -17.59 0.72 23.38
CA PHE A 84 -17.87 0.87 24.82
C PHE A 84 -19.09 1.75 25.12
N THR A 85 -19.46 2.67 24.23
CA THR A 85 -20.51 3.66 24.49
C THR A 85 -21.88 3.25 23.93
N GLN A 86 -21.92 2.43 22.88
CA GLN A 86 -23.16 1.98 22.24
C GLN A 86 -23.55 0.56 22.69
N HIS A 87 -24.45 0.46 23.67
CA HIS A 87 -24.95 -0.84 24.16
C HIS A 87 -26.21 -1.35 23.45
N ASN A 88 -26.93 -0.47 22.74
CA ASN A 88 -28.21 -0.80 22.10
C ASN A 88 -28.06 -0.96 20.58
N MET A 89 -27.20 -1.89 20.14
CA MET A 89 -27.01 -2.18 18.72
C MET A 89 -27.89 -3.34 18.25
N THR A 90 -28.35 -3.28 17.00
CA THR A 90 -28.94 -4.45 16.36
C THR A 90 -27.90 -5.57 16.19
N PRO A 91 -28.30 -6.85 16.12
CA PRO A 91 -27.35 -7.96 15.96
C PRO A 91 -26.41 -7.81 14.75
N LYS A 92 -26.91 -7.19 13.68
CA LYS A 92 -26.15 -6.89 12.47
C LYS A 92 -25.09 -5.80 12.70
N GLN A 93 -25.49 -4.66 13.26
CA GLN A 93 -24.56 -3.56 13.59
C GLN A 93 -23.47 -4.01 14.58
N SER A 94 -23.81 -4.89 15.53
CA SER A 94 -22.83 -5.47 16.46
C SER A 94 -21.79 -6.34 15.74
N SER A 95 -22.24 -7.17 14.78
CA SER A 95 -21.34 -7.98 13.95
C SER A 95 -20.41 -7.11 13.09
N ASP A 96 -20.95 -6.08 12.44
CA ASP A 96 -20.16 -5.16 11.62
C ASP A 96 -19.17 -4.35 12.47
N SER A 97 -19.60 -3.88 13.65
CA SER A 97 -18.74 -3.19 14.60
C SER A 97 -17.58 -4.06 15.05
N ILE A 98 -17.80 -5.34 15.35
CA ILE A 98 -16.72 -6.29 15.68
C ILE A 98 -15.77 -6.43 14.48
N LEU A 99 -16.30 -6.64 13.28
CA LEU A 99 -15.49 -6.80 12.07
C LEU A 99 -14.57 -5.59 11.83
N PHE A 100 -15.11 -4.36 11.89
CA PHE A 100 -14.35 -3.13 11.67
C PHE A 100 -13.34 -2.86 12.79
N ASN A 101 -13.74 -3.06 14.06
CA ASN A 101 -12.86 -2.87 15.21
C ASN A 101 -11.57 -3.71 15.17
N TYR A 102 -11.61 -4.91 14.55
CA TYR A 102 -10.42 -5.75 14.37
C TYR A 102 -9.74 -5.56 13.02
N SER A 103 -10.52 -5.40 11.94
CA SER A 103 -9.97 -5.31 10.58
C SER A 103 -9.28 -3.97 10.31
N HIS A 104 -9.81 -2.85 10.78
CA HIS A 104 -9.24 -1.52 10.52
C HIS A 104 -7.88 -1.28 11.21
N PRO A 105 -7.66 -1.68 12.49
CA PRO A 105 -6.32 -1.67 13.07
C PRO A 105 -5.34 -2.56 12.31
N LEU A 106 -5.77 -3.76 11.91
CA LEU A 106 -4.93 -4.68 11.16
C LEU A 106 -4.53 -4.08 9.79
N LEU A 107 -5.49 -3.55 9.03
CA LEU A 107 -5.25 -2.88 7.75
C LEU A 107 -4.33 -1.66 7.91
N THR A 108 -4.57 -0.84 8.92
CA THR A 108 -3.78 0.38 9.17
C THR A 108 -2.36 0.06 9.65
N SER A 109 -2.17 -1.08 10.33
CA SER A 109 -0.85 -1.55 10.78
C SER A 109 0.08 -1.96 9.63
N TYR A 110 -0.45 -2.34 8.45
CA TYR A 110 0.40 -2.67 7.29
C TYR A 110 1.28 -1.51 6.86
N ARG A 111 0.79 -0.27 6.96
CA ARG A 111 1.55 0.92 6.53
C ARG A 111 2.84 1.13 7.34
N PRO A 112 2.82 1.21 8.68
CA PRO A 112 4.06 1.34 9.46
C PRO A 112 4.96 0.12 9.32
N ILE A 113 4.42 -1.10 9.20
CA ILE A 113 5.22 -2.31 8.95
C ILE A 113 5.99 -2.19 7.63
N MET A 114 5.32 -1.75 6.56
CA MET A 114 5.97 -1.58 5.27
C MET A 114 6.96 -0.42 5.25
N ILE A 115 6.74 0.66 6.00
CA ILE A 115 7.73 1.73 6.18
C ILE A 115 8.95 1.20 6.94
N TYR A 116 8.74 0.45 8.02
CA TYR A 116 9.81 -0.12 8.83
C TYR A 116 10.68 -1.12 8.04
N HIS A 117 10.06 -1.88 7.14
CA HIS A 117 10.75 -2.85 6.29
C HIS A 117 11.01 -2.38 4.86
N GLN A 118 10.92 -1.07 4.59
CA GLN A 118 11.01 -0.52 3.24
C GLN A 118 12.29 -0.95 2.50
N ASP A 119 13.43 -1.00 3.20
CA ASP A 119 14.72 -1.34 2.60
C ASP A 119 14.77 -2.82 2.19
N LYS A 120 14.20 -3.70 3.03
CA LYS A 120 14.07 -5.13 2.73
C LYS A 120 13.15 -5.37 1.53
N PHE A 121 12.04 -4.63 1.45
CA PHE A 121 11.13 -4.71 0.30
C PHE A 121 11.80 -4.22 -0.99
N ARG A 122 12.56 -3.13 -0.91
CA ARG A 122 13.35 -2.62 -2.04
C ARG A 122 14.39 -3.62 -2.51
N GLU A 123 15.11 -4.23 -1.57
CA GLU A 123 16.09 -5.28 -1.89
C GLU A 123 15.42 -6.51 -2.51
N LEU A 124 14.27 -6.94 -1.99
CA LEU A 124 13.51 -8.06 -2.52
C LEU A 124 13.08 -7.81 -3.97
N ILE A 125 12.52 -6.63 -4.27
CA ILE A 125 12.10 -6.25 -5.62
C ILE A 125 13.30 -6.20 -6.55
N PHE A 126 14.44 -5.63 -6.10
CA PHE A 126 15.67 -5.59 -6.89
C PHE A 126 16.19 -7.00 -7.18
N ASN A 127 16.29 -7.86 -6.17
CA ASN A 127 16.73 -9.24 -6.34
C ASN A 127 15.82 -10.00 -7.33
N LEU A 128 14.51 -9.80 -7.26
CA LEU A 128 13.54 -10.44 -8.14
C LEU A 128 13.60 -9.92 -9.58
N CYS A 129 13.75 -8.61 -9.78
CA CYS A 129 13.72 -8.01 -11.12
C CYS A 129 15.08 -8.06 -11.83
N VAL A 130 16.19 -8.07 -11.08
CA VAL A 130 17.55 -7.93 -11.61
C VAL A 130 18.35 -9.21 -11.41
N LYS A 131 18.62 -9.60 -10.16
CA LYS A 131 19.51 -10.74 -9.88
C LYS A 131 18.95 -12.06 -10.38
N LEU A 132 17.65 -12.29 -10.20
CA LEU A 132 17.01 -13.52 -10.64
C LEU A 132 17.04 -13.67 -12.17
N LYS A 133 16.94 -12.54 -12.89
CA LYS A 133 17.02 -12.53 -14.35
C LYS A 133 18.43 -12.85 -14.87
N GLU A 134 19.47 -12.43 -14.16
CA GLU A 134 20.85 -12.74 -14.53
C GLU A 134 21.12 -14.26 -14.50
N VAL A 135 20.45 -14.98 -13.59
CA VAL A 135 20.58 -16.44 -13.44
C VAL A 135 19.56 -17.21 -14.30
N PHE A 136 18.33 -16.70 -14.43
CA PHE A 136 17.23 -17.34 -15.16
C PHE A 136 16.65 -16.38 -16.21
N ASN A 137 17.19 -16.44 -17.43
CA ASN A 137 16.75 -15.59 -18.54
C ASN A 137 15.78 -16.31 -19.50
N ASP A 138 14.68 -16.85 -18.97
CA ASP A 138 13.59 -17.42 -19.77
C ASP A 138 12.47 -16.39 -19.98
N GLU A 139 12.34 -15.91 -21.22
CA GLU A 139 11.33 -14.92 -21.58
C GLU A 139 9.89 -15.45 -21.42
N LYS A 140 9.65 -16.75 -21.63
CA LYS A 140 8.30 -17.33 -21.45
C LYS A 140 7.91 -17.33 -19.98
N MET A 141 8.83 -17.72 -19.11
CA MET A 141 8.61 -17.70 -17.66
C MET A 141 8.37 -16.26 -17.16
N GLU A 142 9.12 -15.29 -17.68
CA GLU A 142 8.96 -13.87 -17.34
C GLU A 142 7.54 -13.36 -17.68
N GLN A 143 7.04 -13.68 -18.88
CA GLN A 143 5.69 -13.29 -19.30
C GLN A 143 4.60 -13.93 -18.44
N GLU A 144 4.75 -15.21 -18.10
CA GLU A 144 3.81 -15.92 -17.23
C GLU A 144 3.80 -15.35 -15.81
N MET A 145 4.96 -14.99 -15.25
CA MET A 145 5.06 -14.33 -13.94
C MET A 145 4.32 -12.98 -13.95
N ILE A 146 4.54 -12.15 -14.96
CA ILE A 146 3.85 -10.85 -15.09
C ILE A 146 2.34 -11.06 -15.24
N LYS A 147 1.91 -12.03 -16.06
CA LYS A 147 0.50 -12.33 -16.28
C LYS A 147 -0.20 -12.76 -15.00
N LYS A 148 0.40 -13.69 -14.25
CA LYS A 148 -0.12 -14.15 -12.95
C LYS A 148 -0.16 -13.02 -11.91
N SER A 149 0.89 -12.20 -11.84
CA SER A 149 0.93 -11.03 -10.96
C SER A 149 -0.20 -10.05 -11.28
N LYS A 150 -0.39 -9.70 -12.57
CA LYS A 150 -1.49 -8.81 -13.00
C LYS A 150 -2.85 -9.36 -12.65
N MET A 151 -3.07 -10.66 -12.91
CA MET A 151 -4.34 -11.32 -12.61
C MET A 151 -4.61 -11.31 -11.10
N CYS A 152 -3.61 -11.61 -10.27
CA CYS A 152 -3.75 -11.58 -8.82
C CYS A 152 -4.11 -10.17 -8.32
N VAL A 153 -3.39 -9.14 -8.78
CA VAL A 153 -3.67 -7.74 -8.40
C VAL A 153 -5.05 -7.30 -8.86
N ALA A 154 -5.44 -7.62 -10.09
CA ALA A 154 -6.74 -7.27 -10.65
C ALA A 154 -7.89 -7.94 -9.89
N SER A 155 -7.76 -9.23 -9.58
CA SER A 155 -8.75 -9.97 -8.79
C SER A 155 -8.88 -9.38 -7.39
N PHE A 156 -7.76 -9.16 -6.70
CA PHE A 156 -7.77 -8.58 -5.35
C PHE A 156 -8.40 -7.19 -5.33
N THR A 157 -8.02 -6.32 -6.27
CA THR A 157 -8.57 -4.96 -6.39
C THR A 157 -10.07 -4.99 -6.66
N THR A 158 -10.52 -5.90 -7.53
CA THR A 158 -11.95 -6.07 -7.84
C THR A 158 -12.73 -6.51 -6.60
N ILE A 159 -12.22 -7.50 -5.86
CA ILE A 159 -12.87 -7.99 -4.64
C ILE A 159 -13.00 -6.86 -3.62
N CYS A 160 -11.91 -6.15 -3.32
CA CYS A 160 -11.94 -5.03 -2.37
C CYS A 160 -12.89 -3.91 -2.81
N SER A 161 -12.88 -3.56 -4.10
CA SER A 161 -13.77 -2.51 -4.63
C SER A 161 -15.24 -2.92 -4.56
N MET A 162 -15.56 -4.17 -4.88
CA MET A 162 -16.92 -4.69 -4.79
C MET A 162 -17.41 -4.66 -3.34
N SER A 163 -16.60 -5.10 -2.37
CA SER A 163 -16.96 -5.03 -0.95
C SER A 163 -17.32 -3.60 -0.52
N LEU A 164 -16.51 -2.59 -0.88
CA LEU A 164 -16.79 -1.20 -0.55
C LEU A 164 -18.09 -0.68 -1.19
N ILE A 165 -18.36 -1.08 -2.44
CA ILE A 165 -19.58 -0.73 -3.15
C ILE A 165 -20.80 -1.34 -2.46
N PHE A 166 -20.74 -2.62 -2.07
CA PHE A 166 -21.82 -3.30 -1.37
C PHE A 166 -22.12 -2.67 0.00
N TYR A 167 -21.09 -2.36 0.79
CA TYR A 167 -21.26 -1.63 2.05
C TYR A 167 -21.88 -0.24 1.83
N GLY A 168 -21.48 0.46 0.76
CA GLY A 168 -22.07 1.74 0.39
C GLY A 168 -23.57 1.62 0.01
N PHE A 169 -23.92 0.64 -0.81
CA PHE A 169 -25.32 0.40 -1.19
C PHE A 169 -26.18 0.01 0.02
N GLU A 170 -25.64 -0.81 0.92
CA GLU A 170 -26.32 -1.22 2.14
C GLU A 170 -26.59 -0.03 3.07
N GLY A 171 -25.62 0.86 3.25
CA GLY A 171 -25.79 2.09 4.01
C GLY A 171 -26.88 3.01 3.40
N ILE A 172 -26.91 3.15 2.08
CA ILE A 172 -27.95 3.94 1.38
C ILE A 172 -29.33 3.28 1.54
N TYR A 173 -29.40 1.96 1.35
CA TYR A 173 -30.65 1.21 1.48
C TYR A 173 -31.24 1.33 2.90
N GLN A 174 -30.39 1.26 3.93
CA GLN A 174 -30.80 1.40 5.32
C GLN A 174 -31.39 2.79 5.62
N VAL A 175 -30.79 3.86 5.08
CA VAL A 175 -31.33 5.23 5.22
C VAL A 175 -32.68 5.38 4.53
N LEU A 176 -32.82 4.84 3.32
CA LEU A 176 -34.07 4.97 2.55
C LEU A 176 -35.24 4.18 3.16
N MET A 177 -34.99 3.02 3.76
CA MET A 177 -36.05 2.17 4.30
C MET A 177 -36.38 2.40 5.77
N SER A 178 -35.44 2.89 6.59
CA SER A 178 -35.64 2.94 8.04
C SER A 178 -35.96 4.34 8.60
N ASP A 179 -36.00 5.39 7.77
CA ASP A 179 -36.10 6.80 8.19
C ASP A 179 -35.08 7.18 9.29
N ALA A 180 -34.04 6.35 9.42
CA ALA A 180 -33.05 6.38 10.49
C ALA A 180 -31.84 7.19 10.02
N THR A 181 -31.24 7.92 10.95
CA THR A 181 -30.00 8.66 10.72
C THR A 181 -28.94 7.71 10.15
N PHE A 182 -28.17 8.16 9.15
CA PHE A 182 -27.06 7.40 8.56
C PHE A 182 -26.04 7.05 9.65
N THR A 183 -26.24 5.91 10.30
CA THR A 183 -25.23 5.27 11.13
C THR A 183 -24.29 4.57 10.17
N THR A 184 -23.30 5.31 9.69
CA THR A 184 -22.07 4.68 9.21
C THR A 184 -21.46 4.01 10.43
N VAL A 185 -21.42 2.67 10.40
CA VAL A 185 -20.45 1.94 11.22
C VAL A 185 -19.06 2.32 10.73
#